data_AF-R5JCB2-F1
#
_entry.id   AF-R5JCB2-F1
#
_cell.length_a   1.000
_cell.length_b   1.000
_cell.length_c   1.000
_cell.angle_alpha   90.00
_cell.angle_beta   90.00
_cell.angle_gamma   90.00
#
_symmetry.space_group_name_H-M   'P 1'
#
loop_
_entity.id
_entity.type
_entity.pdbx_description
1 polymer ?
#
loop_
_entity_poly.entity_id
_entity_poly.type
_entity_poly.pdbx_seq_one_letter_code
_entity_poly.pdbx_strand_id
1 'polypeptide(L)'
;MDERYYICDKDNNEIVYGYIDYNRLHGFKIKPQNNVPYEGVEVSRLVLVEPSLIENVLKRKTKHKLDAYLSFLFSVIDDDDDDPDDLELVIDDVTRYKNIIMNKYSKFLDKKYIKQLLKKVGMVELELKNKLEELTKQNTKSVGKSR
;
A
#
# COMPACT_ATOMS: atom_id res chain seq x y z
N MET A 1 14.63 30.39 0.55
CA MET A 1 15.21 29.15 1.10
C MET A 1 15.43 29.41 2.57
N ASP A 2 14.61 28.82 3.43
CA ASP A 2 14.80 28.94 4.88
C ASP A 2 14.43 27.58 5.48
N GLU A 3 15.43 26.70 5.55
CA GLU A 3 15.29 25.41 6.20
C GLU A 3 16.28 25.37 7.37
N ARG A 4 15.82 25.84 8.53
CA ARG A 4 16.52 25.72 9.81
C ARG A 4 15.84 24.63 10.63
N TYR A 5 16.62 23.66 11.12
CA TYR A 5 16.13 22.60 12.01
C TYR A 5 17.03 22.50 13.25
N TYR A 6 16.45 22.10 14.38
CA TYR A 6 17.12 22.00 15.67
C TYR A 6 17.32 20.53 16.02
N ILE A 7 18.55 20.13 16.37
CA ILE A 7 18.86 18.85 16.99
C ILE A 7 19.14 19.14 18.47
N CYS A 8 18.22 18.75 19.36
CA CYS A 8 18.50 18.76 20.79
C CYS A 8 19.04 17.39 21.18
N ASP A 9 20.30 17.34 21.58
CA ASP A 9 20.85 16.17 22.26
C ASP A 9 20.33 16.16 23.71
N LYS A 10 19.58 15.13 24.05
CA LYS A 10 18.95 14.97 25.36
C LYS A 10 19.98 14.68 26.46
N ASP A 11 21.14 14.13 26.09
CA ASP A 11 22.17 13.72 27.05
C ASP A 11 23.17 14.85 27.34
N ASN A 12 23.44 15.72 26.36
CA ASN A 12 24.45 16.78 26.50
C ASN A 12 23.89 18.18 26.77
N ASN A 13 22.55 18.37 26.74
CA ASN A 13 21.91 19.69 26.90
C ASN A 13 22.42 20.76 25.91
N GLU A 14 23.16 20.35 24.87
CA GLU A 14 23.69 21.21 23.82
C GLU A 14 22.71 21.26 22.64
N ILE A 15 22.47 22.46 22.15
CA ILE A 15 21.72 22.68 20.91
C ILE A 15 22.71 22.56 19.76
N VAL A 16 22.65 21.45 19.04
CA VAL A 16 23.48 21.20 17.86
C VAL A 16 22.70 21.66 16.63
N TYR A 17 23.27 22.60 15.86
CA TYR A 17 22.71 23.02 14.59
C TYR A 17 23.19 22.09 13.48
N GLY A 18 22.31 21.24 12.98
CA GLY A 18 22.57 20.32 11.87
C GLY A 18 21.73 20.67 10.64
N TYR A 19 22.34 20.60 9.45
CA TYR A 19 21.61 20.68 8.19
C TYR A 19 21.36 19.27 7.64
N ILE A 20 20.10 18.90 7.47
CA ILE A 20 19.71 17.65 6.82
C ILE A 20 19.27 17.97 5.38
N ASP A 21 20.08 17.57 4.41
CA ASP A 21 19.70 17.63 3.00
C ASP A 21 18.67 16.52 2.68
N TYR A 22 17.38 16.86 2.74
CA TYR A 22 16.29 15.94 2.42
C TYR A 22 16.30 15.45 0.97
N ASN A 23 17.00 16.11 0.04
CA ASN A 23 17.14 15.64 -1.34
C ASN A 23 18.12 14.49 -1.45
N ARG A 24 19.12 14.46 -0.57
CA ARG A 24 20.13 13.38 -0.50
C ARG A 24 19.77 12.30 0.53
N LEU A 25 18.71 12.51 1.30
CA LEU A 25 18.24 11.55 2.30
C LEU A 25 17.56 10.34 1.63
N HIS A 26 18.28 9.22 1.57
CA HIS A 26 17.77 7.94 1.10
C HIS A 26 16.89 7.29 2.17
N GLY A 27 15.62 7.71 2.23
CA GLY A 27 14.65 7.19 3.20
C GLY A 27 13.29 6.86 2.60
N PHE A 28 12.49 6.11 3.36
CA PHE A 28 11.11 5.80 3.00
C PHE A 28 10.19 6.95 3.38
N LYS A 29 9.62 7.61 2.35
CA LYS A 29 8.73 8.77 2.50
C LYS A 29 7.30 8.32 2.78
N ILE A 30 6.72 8.83 3.87
CA ILE A 30 5.36 8.57 4.33
C ILE A 30 4.60 9.88 4.42
N LYS A 31 3.35 9.89 3.96
CA LYS A 31 2.38 10.94 4.25
C LYS A 31 1.43 10.43 5.34
N PRO A 32 1.52 10.92 6.58
CA PRO A 32 0.57 10.58 7.63
C PRO A 32 -0.85 11.02 7.25
N GLN A 33 -1.86 10.30 7.74
CA GLN A 33 -3.26 10.63 7.48
C GLN A 33 -3.84 11.63 8.50
N ASN A 34 -3.22 11.76 9.68
CA ASN A 34 -3.66 12.65 10.76
C ASN A 34 -5.13 12.45 11.19
N ASN A 35 -5.66 11.23 11.04
CA ASN A 35 -7.06 10.90 11.33
C ASN A 35 -7.41 10.90 12.83
N VAL A 36 -6.41 10.94 13.72
CA VAL A 36 -6.62 11.00 15.16
C VAL A 36 -6.49 12.46 15.59
N PRO A 37 -7.58 13.10 16.05
CA PRO A 37 -7.51 14.46 16.54
C PRO A 37 -6.62 14.50 17.79
N TYR A 38 -5.58 15.31 17.72
CA TYR A 38 -4.63 15.53 18.79
C TYR A 38 -4.34 17.03 18.86
N GLU A 39 -4.34 17.60 20.07
CA GLU A 39 -4.14 19.03 20.29
C GLU A 39 -2.71 19.53 20.02
N GLY A 40 -1.87 18.74 19.34
CA GLY A 40 -0.48 19.09 19.07
C GLY A 40 -0.12 19.10 17.58
N VAL A 41 1.04 18.53 17.24
CA VAL A 41 1.68 18.74 15.94
C VAL A 41 1.04 17.89 14.84
N GLU A 42 0.53 18.56 13.81
CA GLU A 42 0.13 17.90 12.57
C GLU A 42 1.36 17.60 11.69
N VAL A 43 1.60 16.32 11.40
CA VAL A 43 2.75 15.91 10.59
C VAL A 43 2.33 15.81 9.12
N SER A 44 2.84 16.72 8.30
CA SER A 44 2.54 16.73 6.86
C SER A 44 3.36 15.71 6.05
N ARG A 45 4.60 15.43 6.48
CA ARG A 45 5.54 14.50 5.83
C ARG A 45 6.44 13.84 6.86
N LEU A 46 6.68 12.55 6.70
CA LEU A 46 7.61 11.77 7.51
C LEU A 46 8.59 11.03 6.59
N VAL A 47 9.88 11.03 6.93
CA VAL A 47 10.90 10.25 6.22
C VAL A 47 11.57 9.31 7.20
N LEU A 48 11.41 8.01 6.98
CA LEU A 48 12.09 6.98 7.76
C LEU A 48 13.45 6.69 7.12
N VAL A 49 14.50 6.68 7.93
CA VAL A 49 15.88 6.46 7.47
C VAL A 49 16.49 5.16 8.02
N GLU A 50 16.05 4.74 9.20
CA GLU A 50 16.53 3.52 9.86
C GLU A 50 16.05 2.27 9.11
N PRO A 51 16.93 1.45 8.50
CA PRO A 51 16.54 0.34 7.64
C PRO A 51 15.62 -0.67 8.32
N SER A 52 15.91 -1.02 9.58
CA SER A 52 15.12 -1.98 10.36
C SER A 52 13.69 -1.48 10.60
N LEU A 53 13.54 -0.18 10.87
CA LEU A 53 12.24 0.46 11.04
C LEU A 53 11.46 0.53 9.73
N ILE A 54 12.13 0.89 8.62
CA ILE A 54 11.51 0.92 7.29
C ILE A 54 10.96 -0.47 6.94
N GLU A 55 11.77 -1.50 7.13
CA GLU A 55 11.38 -2.89 6.85
C GLU A 55 10.14 -3.30 7.65
N ASN A 56 10.12 -3.03 8.95
CA ASN A 56 8.98 -3.36 9.82
C ASN A 56 7.70 -2.62 9.42
N VAL A 57 7.80 -1.32 9.16
CA VAL A 57 6.66 -0.50 8.72
C VAL A 57 6.12 -1.00 7.38
N LEU A 58 7.00 -1.28 6.43
CA LEU A 58 6.62 -1.80 5.12
C LEU A 58 5.97 -3.18 5.22
N LYS A 59 6.55 -4.12 5.98
CA LYS A 59 5.96 -5.45 6.19
C LYS A 59 4.57 -5.39 6.82
N ARG A 60 4.36 -4.48 7.77
CA ARG A 60 3.04 -4.25 8.38
C ARG A 60 2.07 -3.68 7.34
N LYS A 61 2.50 -2.68 6.57
CA LYS A 61 1.68 -2.04 5.53
C LYS A 61 1.28 -3.01 4.42
N THR A 62 2.22 -3.85 3.98
CA THR A 62 1.95 -4.85 2.94
C THR A 62 1.03 -5.95 3.43
N LYS A 63 1.16 -6.38 4.68
CA LYS A 63 0.22 -7.30 5.33
C LYS A 63 -1.20 -6.73 5.32
N HIS A 64 -1.40 -5.53 5.87
CA HIS A 64 -2.72 -4.90 5.91
C HIS A 64 -3.35 -4.73 4.52
N LYS A 65 -2.56 -4.34 3.51
CA LYS A 65 -3.08 -4.17 2.15
C LYS A 65 -3.46 -5.52 1.51
N LEU A 66 -2.67 -6.57 1.74
CA LEU A 66 -3.00 -7.91 1.26
C LEU A 66 -4.24 -8.47 1.96
N ASP A 67 -4.35 -8.31 3.28
CA ASP A 67 -5.52 -8.74 4.06
C ASP A 67 -6.79 -8.06 3.53
N ALA A 68 -6.73 -6.76 3.21
CA ALA A 68 -7.86 -6.04 2.61
C ALA A 68 -8.29 -6.63 1.24
N TYR A 69 -7.34 -6.96 0.37
CA TYR A 69 -7.67 -7.60 -0.91
C TYR A 69 -8.23 -9.02 -0.74
N LEU A 70 -7.74 -9.78 0.25
CA LEU A 70 -8.28 -11.09 0.57
C LEU A 70 -9.70 -10.98 1.12
N SER A 71 -9.97 -10.03 2.00
CA SER A 71 -11.32 -9.77 2.51
C SER A 71 -12.30 -9.42 1.39
N PHE A 72 -11.88 -8.58 0.44
CA PHE A 72 -12.69 -8.28 -0.74
C PHE A 72 -12.89 -9.51 -1.64
N LEU A 73 -11.83 -10.29 -1.87
CA LEU A 73 -11.96 -11.53 -2.64
C LEU A 73 -12.96 -12.49 -2.00
N PHE A 74 -12.94 -12.65 -0.68
CA PHE A 74 -13.89 -13.51 0.02
C PHE A 74 -15.32 -12.96 -0.05
N SER A 75 -15.53 -11.64 0.10
CA SER A 75 -16.87 -11.07 -0.06
C SER A 75 -17.43 -11.32 -1.45
N VAL A 76 -16.59 -11.23 -2.47
CA VAL A 76 -16.99 -11.45 -3.87
C VAL A 76 -17.19 -12.93 -4.22
N ILE A 77 -16.56 -13.85 -3.48
CA ILE A 77 -16.81 -15.29 -3.63
C ILE A 77 -18.14 -15.67 -3.01
N ASP A 78 -18.46 -15.08 -1.86
CA ASP A 78 -19.67 -15.40 -1.09
C ASP A 78 -20.93 -14.73 -1.63
N ASP A 79 -20.80 -13.65 -2.40
CA ASP A 79 -21.89 -12.94 -3.06
C ASP A 79 -21.97 -13.25 -4.57
N ASP A 80 -23.18 -13.45 -5.08
CA ASP A 80 -23.45 -13.79 -6.49
C ASP A 80 -23.99 -12.57 -7.28
N ASP A 81 -24.25 -11.44 -6.62
CA ASP A 81 -24.84 -10.23 -7.22
C ASP A 81 -23.85 -9.04 -7.28
N ASP A 82 -22.54 -9.33 -7.30
CA ASP A 82 -21.51 -8.30 -7.38
C ASP A 82 -21.53 -7.55 -8.72
N ASP A 83 -21.36 -6.23 -8.64
CA ASP A 83 -21.24 -5.36 -9.81
C ASP A 83 -19.88 -5.61 -10.52
N PRO A 84 -19.87 -6.02 -11.79
CA PRO A 84 -18.65 -6.18 -12.58
C PRO A 84 -17.76 -4.94 -12.59
N ASP A 85 -18.34 -3.73 -12.55
CA ASP A 85 -17.60 -2.47 -12.59
C ASP A 85 -16.76 -2.27 -11.30
N ASP A 86 -17.31 -2.63 -10.14
CA ASP A 86 -16.59 -2.56 -8.86
C ASP A 86 -15.41 -3.55 -8.82
N LEU A 87 -15.59 -4.72 -9.41
CA LEU A 87 -14.56 -5.74 -9.50
C LEU A 87 -13.39 -5.32 -10.40
N GLU A 88 -13.68 -4.69 -11.54
CA GLU A 88 -12.65 -4.11 -12.43
C GLU A 88 -11.81 -3.05 -11.71
N LEU A 89 -12.45 -2.15 -10.97
CA LEU A 89 -11.76 -1.11 -10.19
C LEU A 89 -10.77 -1.70 -9.17
N VAL A 90 -11.17 -2.77 -8.49
CA VAL A 90 -10.29 -3.45 -7.52
C VAL A 90 -9.14 -4.18 -8.21
N ILE A 91 -9.37 -4.84 -9.35
CA ILE A 91 -8.31 -5.49 -10.15
C ILE A 91 -7.25 -4.47 -10.58
N ASP A 92 -7.68 -3.27 -10.99
CA ASP A 92 -6.78 -2.18 -11.34
C ASP A 92 -5.97 -1.68 -10.13
N ASP A 93 -6.60 -1.54 -8.95
CA ASP A 93 -5.88 -1.18 -7.72
C ASP A 93 -4.84 -2.25 -7.34
N VAL A 94 -5.17 -3.55 -7.47
CA VAL A 94 -4.24 -4.66 -7.22
C VAL A 94 -3.05 -4.60 -8.18
N THR A 95 -3.30 -4.34 -9.47
CA THR A 95 -2.27 -4.18 -10.49
C THR A 95 -1.35 -2.99 -10.19
N ARG A 96 -1.94 -1.86 -9.83
CA ARG A 96 -1.21 -0.66 -9.39
C ARG A 96 -0.38 -0.95 -8.15
N TYR A 97 -0.89 -1.75 -7.22
CA TYR A 97 -0.18 -2.11 -6.01
C TYR A 97 1.03 -3.00 -6.27
N LYS A 98 0.97 -3.93 -7.23
CA LYS A 98 2.16 -4.68 -7.70
C LYS A 98 3.26 -3.73 -8.19
N ASN A 99 2.90 -2.69 -8.95
CA ASN A 99 3.85 -1.67 -9.39
C ASN A 99 4.45 -0.88 -8.21
N ILE A 100 3.67 -0.58 -7.18
CA ILE A 100 4.18 0.04 -5.95
C ILE A 100 5.21 -0.87 -5.25
N ILE A 101 4.91 -2.17 -5.12
CA ILE A 101 5.83 -3.14 -4.53
C ILE A 101 7.17 -3.16 -5.31
N MET A 102 7.10 -3.28 -6.64
CA MET A 102 8.28 -3.37 -7.49
C MET A 102 9.11 -2.08 -7.52
N ASN A 103 8.48 -0.90 -7.54
CA ASN A 103 9.19 0.36 -7.76
C ASN A 103 9.58 1.08 -6.46
N LYS A 104 8.81 0.87 -5.38
CA LYS A 104 9.02 1.57 -4.10
C LYS A 104 9.52 0.63 -3.02
N TYR A 105 8.87 -0.50 -2.80
CA TYR A 105 9.17 -1.34 -1.64
C TYR A 105 10.38 -2.26 -1.85
N SER A 106 10.66 -2.66 -3.09
CA SER A 106 11.84 -3.47 -3.46
C SER A 106 13.18 -2.83 -3.08
N LYS A 107 13.20 -1.49 -2.91
CA LYS A 107 14.38 -0.73 -2.49
C LYS A 107 14.75 -0.95 -1.02
N PHE A 108 13.80 -1.41 -0.21
CA PHE A 108 13.92 -1.48 1.25
C PHE A 108 13.63 -2.87 1.82
N LEU A 109 13.08 -3.77 1.01
CA LEU A 109 12.73 -5.13 1.42
C LEU A 109 13.58 -6.16 0.70
N ASP A 110 13.82 -7.29 1.36
CA ASP A 110 14.61 -8.36 0.78
C ASP A 110 13.92 -8.98 -0.45
N LYS A 111 14.73 -9.46 -1.38
CA LYS A 111 14.26 -10.01 -2.67
C LYS A 111 13.33 -11.22 -2.47
N LYS A 112 13.57 -12.04 -1.45
CA LYS A 112 12.77 -13.24 -1.18
C LYS A 112 11.37 -12.85 -0.70
N TYR A 113 11.26 -11.89 0.20
CA TYR A 113 10.00 -11.33 0.66
C TYR A 113 9.23 -10.68 -0.47
N ILE A 114 9.86 -9.85 -1.30
CA ILE A 114 9.21 -9.22 -2.46
C ILE A 114 8.66 -10.28 -3.42
N LYS A 115 9.43 -11.33 -3.73
CA LYS A 115 8.99 -12.44 -4.58
C LYS A 115 7.76 -13.15 -3.99
N GLN A 116 7.78 -13.43 -2.68
CA GLN A 116 6.65 -14.07 -2.00
C GLN A 116 5.41 -13.17 -1.98
N LEU A 117 5.58 -11.88 -1.71
CA LEU A 117 4.49 -10.91 -1.68
C LEU A 117 3.84 -10.76 -3.07
N LEU A 118 4.65 -10.59 -4.13
CA LEU A 118 4.14 -10.52 -5.50
C LEU A 118 3.41 -11.79 -5.93
N LYS A 119 3.88 -12.97 -5.51
CA LYS A 119 3.18 -14.23 -5.77
C LYS A 119 1.80 -14.24 -5.11
N LYS A 120 1.70 -13.84 -3.84
CA LYS A 120 0.42 -13.78 -3.11
C LYS A 120 -0.54 -12.77 -3.74
N VAL A 121 -0.07 -11.56 -4.02
CA VAL A 121 -0.89 -10.51 -4.67
C VAL A 121 -1.33 -10.94 -6.07
N GLY A 122 -0.45 -11.59 -6.83
CA GLY A 122 -0.78 -12.11 -8.15
C GLY A 122 -1.79 -13.26 -8.14
N MET A 123 -1.82 -14.08 -7.08
CA MET A 123 -2.89 -15.07 -6.89
C MET A 123 -4.23 -14.38 -6.66
N VAL A 124 -4.29 -13.36 -5.81
CA VAL A 124 -5.52 -12.59 -5.59
C VAL A 124 -6.03 -11.94 -6.88
N GLU A 125 -5.14 -11.31 -7.64
CA GLU A 125 -5.48 -10.72 -8.94
C GLU A 125 -6.06 -11.75 -9.93
N LEU A 126 -5.49 -12.96 -9.96
CA LEU A 126 -5.95 -14.04 -10.83
C LEU A 126 -7.37 -14.50 -10.44
N GLU A 127 -7.64 -14.70 -9.16
CA GLU A 127 -8.96 -15.12 -8.70
C GLU A 127 -10.04 -14.07 -8.96
N LEU A 128 -9.73 -12.78 -8.73
CA LEU A 128 -10.66 -11.69 -9.05
C LEU A 128 -10.98 -11.65 -10.55
N LYS A 129 -9.99 -11.86 -11.43
CA LYS A 129 -10.19 -11.93 -12.88
C LYS A 129 -11.05 -13.13 -13.29
N ASN A 130 -10.84 -14.28 -12.67
CA ASN A 130 -11.67 -15.46 -12.92
C ASN A 130 -13.14 -15.20 -12.57
N LYS A 131 -13.42 -14.60 -11.40
CA LYS A 131 -14.80 -14.24 -11.03
C LYS A 131 -15.41 -13.22 -12.00
N LEU A 132 -14.66 -12.20 -12.42
CA LEU A 132 -15.16 -11.22 -13.40
C LEU A 132 -15.56 -11.91 -14.71
N GLU A 133 -14.75 -12.86 -15.19
CA GLU A 133 -15.09 -13.66 -16.36
C GLU A 133 -16.34 -14.52 -16.16
N GLU A 134 -16.58 -15.04 -14.96
CA GLU A 134 -17.78 -15.81 -14.64
C GLU A 134 -19.03 -14.93 -14.67
N LEU A 135 -19.00 -13.77 -14.01
CA LEU A 135 -20.11 -12.81 -13.96
C LEU A 135 -20.49 -12.32 -15.37
N THR A 136 -19.50 -11.92 -16.18
CA THR A 136 -19.72 -11.49 -17.56
C THR A 136 -20.32 -12.60 -18.45
N LYS A 137 -19.89 -13.86 -18.27
CA LYS A 137 -20.48 -15.03 -18.95
C LYS A 137 -21.93 -15.31 -18.52
N GLN A 138 -22.29 -15.04 -17.25
CA GLN A 138 -23.66 -15.19 -16.77
C GLN A 138 -24.59 -14.11 -17.34
N ASN A 139 -24.14 -12.85 -17.33
CA ASN A 139 -24.89 -11.72 -17.89
C ASN A 139 -25.15 -11.83 -19.40
N THR A 140 -24.23 -12.40 -20.16
CA THR A 140 -24.44 -12.62 -21.61
C THR A 140 -25.45 -13.75 -21.91
N LYS A 141 -25.56 -14.77 -21.03
CA LYS A 141 -26.52 -15.87 -21.19
C LYS A 141 -27.95 -15.50 -20.82
N SER A 142 -28.15 -14.59 -19.85
CA SER A 142 -29.49 -14.13 -19.45
C SER A 142 -30.15 -13.30 -20.57
N VAL A 143 -29.39 -12.44 -21.25
CA VAL A 143 -29.89 -11.62 -22.38
C VAL A 143 -30.32 -12.47 -23.59
N GLY A 144 -29.70 -13.64 -23.79
CA GLY A 144 -30.01 -14.53 -24.92
C GLY A 144 -31.30 -15.35 -24.80
N LYS A 145 -31.89 -15.48 -23.60
CA LYS A 145 -33.13 -16.26 -23.36
C LYS A 145 -34.42 -15.46 -23.51
N SER A 146 -34.34 -14.14 -23.69
CA SER A 146 -35.51 -13.25 -23.81
C SER A 146 -35.88 -12.89 -25.26
N ARG A 147 -35.45 -13.68 -26.25
CA ARG A 147 -35.80 -13.50 -27.67
C ARG A 147 -36.46 -14.75 -28.23
#